data_AF-A0A3P8V0Z4-F1
#
_entry.id   AF-A0A3P8V0Z4-F1
#
_cell.length_a   1.000
_cell.length_b   1.000
_cell.length_c   1.000
_cell.angle_alpha   90.00
_cell.angle_beta   90.00
_cell.angle_gamma   90.00
#
_symmetry.space_group_name_H-M   'P 1'
#
loop_
_entity.id
_entity.type
_entity.pdbx_description
1 polymer ?
#
loop_
_entity_poly.entity_id
_entity_poly.type
_entity_poly.pdbx_seq_one_letter_code
_entity_poly.pdbx_strand_id
1 'polypeptide(L)'
;MDTSGRKESVGETDEEFRVKVKSKKLLTEQMEKYKEVLKTALRGVTDVEEETRRALLQELLSNFEAAVQENVLVNGLSWEEAPDHEDDEVLDVEGVLDNTIVETTWKRRTHPKQILPHVIHSLKAERRIMELYEVTVKPQEFVRDTDQETVMADVSAAAPGSVRQTAQVLKSFRTLQNQVDGLAQVLDMKPSQTTLEVQREVFGQSDPTPPSVSAAAARSGRPMRSAVEEAVATGCYDVL
;
A
#
# COMPACT_ATOMS: atom_id res chain seq x y z
N MET A 1 -3.68 58.26 32.08
CA MET A 1 -2.59 59.06 31.50
C MET A 1 -1.45 58.11 31.25
N ASP A 2 -1.46 57.53 30.05
CA ASP A 2 -0.43 56.66 29.52
C ASP A 2 0.80 57.48 29.16
N THR A 3 1.95 57.08 29.69
CA THR A 3 3.25 57.43 29.10
C THR A 3 3.91 56.13 28.67
N SER A 4 3.59 55.75 27.44
CA SER A 4 4.21 54.66 26.70
C SER A 4 5.69 54.98 26.48
N GLY A 5 6.55 54.25 27.18
CA GLY A 5 8.00 54.23 26.94
C GLY A 5 8.28 53.59 25.59
N ARG A 6 8.56 54.43 24.61
CA ARG A 6 9.02 54.10 23.26
C ARG A 6 10.30 53.24 23.34
N LYS A 7 10.20 51.97 22.94
CA LYS A 7 11.36 51.14 22.60
C LYS A 7 12.04 51.75 21.38
N GLU A 8 13.25 52.26 21.56
CA GLU A 8 14.17 52.51 20.44
C GLU A 8 14.66 51.16 19.92
N SER A 9 14.12 50.75 18.77
CA SER A 9 14.72 49.75 17.92
C SER A 9 15.93 50.39 17.24
N VAL A 10 17.12 50.19 17.80
CA VAL A 10 18.38 50.41 17.07
C VAL A 10 18.42 49.33 15.99
N GLY A 11 18.08 49.72 14.76
CA GLY A 11 18.36 48.90 13.59
C GLY A 11 19.85 49.00 13.31
N GLU A 12 20.59 47.95 13.68
CA GLU A 12 21.93 47.71 13.12
C GLU A 12 21.77 47.45 11.62
N THR A 13 22.01 48.49 10.83
CA THR A 13 22.43 48.30 9.44
C THR A 13 23.90 47.91 9.51
N ASP A 14 24.22 46.63 9.32
CA ASP A 14 25.58 46.13 9.08
C ASP A 14 26.11 46.69 7.74
N GLU A 15 26.32 48.00 7.70
CA GLU A 15 27.01 48.66 6.61
C GLU A 15 28.51 48.42 6.82
N GLU A 16 29.06 47.49 6.05
CA GLU A 16 30.48 47.20 6.07
C GLU A 16 31.26 48.37 5.45
N PHE A 17 31.84 49.23 6.31
CA PHE A 17 32.57 50.43 5.92
C PHE A 17 34.02 50.16 5.49
N ARG A 18 34.52 48.94 5.66
CA ARG A 18 35.88 48.56 5.29
C ARG A 18 36.08 48.54 3.77
N VAL A 19 37.26 48.94 3.34
CA VAL A 19 37.64 49.00 1.92
C VAL A 19 37.81 47.57 1.38
N LYS A 20 37.10 47.24 0.31
CA LYS A 20 37.16 45.92 -0.33
C LYS A 20 38.34 45.85 -1.31
N VAL A 21 39.26 44.93 -1.04
CA VAL A 21 40.46 44.68 -1.84
C VAL A 21 40.45 43.24 -2.35
N LYS A 22 40.99 43.01 -3.54
CA LYS A 22 41.02 41.69 -4.18
C LYS A 22 42.30 40.89 -3.91
N SER A 23 43.40 41.59 -3.59
CA SER A 23 44.72 41.00 -3.42
C SER A 23 45.41 41.56 -2.18
N LYS A 24 45.67 40.68 -1.20
CA LYS A 24 46.44 40.98 0.01
C LYS A 24 47.87 41.42 -0.35
N LYS A 25 48.52 40.71 -1.28
CA LYS A 25 49.87 40.99 -1.80
C LYS A 25 50.01 42.40 -2.39
N LEU A 26 49.07 42.81 -3.24
CA LEU A 26 49.14 44.15 -3.83
C LEU A 26 49.03 45.24 -2.74
N LEU A 27 48.23 44.99 -1.71
CA LEU A 27 48.09 45.95 -0.62
C LEU A 27 49.33 46.01 0.26
N THR A 28 49.96 44.87 0.59
CA THR A 28 51.22 44.85 1.34
C THR A 28 52.33 45.59 0.60
N GLU A 29 52.46 45.40 -0.71
CA GLU A 29 53.42 46.14 -1.54
C GLU A 29 53.16 47.67 -1.55
N GLN A 30 51.91 48.09 -1.58
CA GLN A 30 51.55 49.52 -1.50
C GLN A 30 51.83 50.08 -0.12
N MET A 31 51.46 49.34 0.92
CA MET A 31 51.70 49.72 2.32
C MET A 31 53.20 49.92 2.57
N GLU A 32 54.06 49.06 2.04
CA GLU A 32 55.52 49.23 2.18
C GLU A 32 56.04 50.49 1.46
N LYS A 33 55.53 50.82 0.28
CA LYS A 33 55.87 52.08 -0.42
C LYS A 33 55.48 53.30 0.41
N TYR A 34 54.29 53.31 1.01
CA TYR A 34 53.86 54.41 1.86
C TYR A 34 54.66 54.48 3.17
N LYS A 35 55.04 53.34 3.76
CA LYS A 35 55.96 53.30 4.90
C LYS A 35 57.31 53.94 4.57
N GLU A 36 57.87 53.70 3.38
CA GLU A 36 59.12 54.36 2.92
C GLU A 36 58.97 55.87 2.71
N VAL A 37 57.83 56.32 2.19
CA VAL A 37 57.52 57.76 2.07
C VAL A 37 57.41 58.40 3.46
N LEU A 38 56.72 57.76 4.40
CA LEU A 38 56.60 58.20 5.80
C LEU A 38 57.97 58.31 6.48
N LYS A 39 58.82 57.28 6.33
CA LYS A 39 60.22 57.30 6.81
C LYS A 39 61.02 58.47 6.22
N THR A 40 60.80 58.79 4.95
CA THR A 40 61.51 59.88 4.25
C THR A 40 61.03 61.25 4.71
N ALA A 41 59.72 61.44 4.86
CA ALA A 41 59.13 62.69 5.33
C ALA A 41 59.55 63.04 6.78
N LEU A 42 59.61 62.04 7.66
CA LEU A 42 59.95 62.23 9.07
C LEU A 42 61.45 62.47 9.32
N ARG A 43 62.32 62.12 8.36
CA ARG A 43 63.75 62.45 8.41
C ARG A 43 64.00 63.97 8.40
N GLY A 44 63.06 64.76 7.86
CA GLY A 44 63.13 66.22 7.84
C GLY A 44 62.84 66.90 9.19
N VAL A 45 62.37 66.16 10.19
CA VAL A 45 62.09 66.68 11.54
C VAL A 45 63.34 66.49 12.41
N THR A 46 64.09 67.59 12.63
CA THR A 46 65.40 67.60 13.31
C THR A 46 65.35 68.05 14.77
N ASP A 47 64.17 68.33 15.32
CA ASP A 47 64.01 68.95 16.65
C ASP A 47 63.88 67.93 17.81
N VAL A 48 64.12 66.64 17.54
CA VAL A 48 63.88 65.55 18.48
C VAL A 48 65.12 64.68 18.61
N GLU A 49 65.42 64.25 19.84
CA GLU A 49 66.50 63.32 20.16
C GLU A 49 66.42 62.04 19.32
N GLU A 50 67.58 61.57 18.85
CA GLU A 50 67.68 60.50 17.86
C GLU A 50 67.02 59.19 18.30
N GLU A 51 67.06 58.87 19.59
CA GLU A 51 66.51 57.64 20.16
C GLU A 51 64.98 57.70 20.28
N THR A 52 64.45 58.81 20.79
CA THR A 52 63.00 59.04 20.91
C THR A 52 62.35 59.15 19.54
N ARG A 53 63.04 59.74 18.56
CA ARG A 53 62.59 59.79 17.17
C ARG A 53 62.45 58.41 16.54
N ARG A 54 63.39 57.49 16.80
CA ARG A 54 63.30 56.11 16.29
C ARG A 54 62.12 55.36 16.90
N ALA A 55 61.90 55.50 18.20
CA ALA A 55 60.77 54.88 18.89
C ALA A 55 59.42 55.38 18.34
N LEU A 56 59.26 56.70 18.20
CA LEU A 56 58.05 57.31 17.64
C LEU A 56 57.81 56.91 16.18
N LEU A 57 58.88 56.79 15.39
CA LEU A 57 58.78 56.34 14.01
C LEU A 57 58.29 54.89 13.94
N GLN A 58 58.86 54.00 14.77
CA GLN A 58 58.43 52.61 14.82
C GLN A 58 56.96 52.49 15.24
N GLU A 59 56.54 53.21 16.29
CA GLU A 59 55.15 53.24 16.74
C GLU A 59 54.20 53.76 15.65
N LEU A 60 54.57 54.85 14.97
CA LEU A 60 53.76 55.40 13.89
C LEU A 60 53.62 54.43 12.71
N LEU A 61 54.70 53.73 12.32
CA LEU A 61 54.64 52.74 11.25
C LEU A 61 53.78 51.54 11.63
N SER A 62 53.89 51.05 12.87
CA SER A 62 53.05 49.97 13.39
C SER A 62 51.58 50.39 13.49
N ASN A 63 51.29 51.61 13.96
CA ASN A 63 49.94 52.15 14.05
C ASN A 63 49.33 52.37 12.66
N PHE A 64 50.13 52.85 11.69
CA PHE A 64 49.70 52.98 10.30
C PHE A 64 49.32 51.63 9.70
N GLU A 65 50.16 50.61 9.90
CA GLU A 65 49.89 49.27 9.41
C GLU A 65 48.63 48.67 10.05
N ALA A 66 48.52 48.70 11.38
CA ALA A 66 47.33 48.21 12.08
C ALA A 66 46.06 48.92 11.61
N ALA A 67 46.09 50.25 11.48
CA ALA A 67 44.96 51.02 10.98
C ALA A 67 44.55 50.63 9.56
N VAL A 68 45.51 50.37 8.65
CA VAL A 68 45.20 49.92 7.30
C VAL A 68 44.62 48.50 7.30
N GLN A 69 45.16 47.60 8.12
CA GLN A 69 44.69 46.21 8.22
C GLN A 69 43.27 46.12 8.80
N GLU A 70 42.95 46.93 9.81
CA GLU A 70 41.62 46.97 10.45
C GLU A 70 40.54 47.57 9.54
N ASN A 71 40.92 48.40 8.56
CA ASN A 71 39.99 49.10 7.68
C ASN A 71 39.83 48.44 6.31
N VAL A 72 40.38 47.25 6.09
CA VAL A 72 40.38 46.56 4.80
C VAL A 72 39.79 45.17 4.91
N LEU A 73 39.05 44.78 3.87
CA LEU A 73 38.60 43.41 3.65
C LEU A 73 39.21 42.86 2.38
N VAL A 74 39.83 41.69 2.46
CA VAL A 74 40.36 40.98 1.30
C VAL A 74 39.36 39.91 0.91
N ASN A 75 38.75 40.04 -0.27
CA ASN A 75 37.70 39.13 -0.76
C ASN A 75 36.53 38.92 0.24
N GLY A 76 36.25 39.94 1.06
CA GLY A 76 35.19 39.88 2.08
C GLY A 76 35.60 39.22 3.40
N LEU A 77 36.85 38.80 3.53
CA LEU A 77 37.44 38.29 4.77
C LEU A 77 38.26 39.39 5.46
N SER A 78 38.39 39.27 6.78
CA SER A 78 39.28 40.14 7.56
C SER A 78 40.75 39.92 7.19
N TRP A 79 41.63 40.86 7.53
CA TRP A 79 43.05 40.78 7.18
C TRP A 79 43.75 39.51 7.71
N GLU A 80 43.36 39.02 8.89
CA GLU A 80 43.91 37.81 9.51
C GLU A 80 43.37 36.52 8.87
N GLU A 81 42.10 36.51 8.46
CA GLU A 81 41.44 35.35 7.86
C GLU A 81 41.72 35.19 6.36
N ALA A 82 42.13 36.28 5.71
CA ALA A 82 42.40 36.26 4.29
C ALA A 82 43.70 35.48 3.99
N PRO A 83 43.64 34.48 3.08
CA PRO A 83 44.78 33.65 2.76
C PRO A 83 45.93 34.50 2.22
N ASP A 84 47.12 34.30 2.79
CA ASP A 84 48.34 34.77 2.18
C ASP A 84 48.64 33.86 0.99
N HIS A 85 48.66 34.42 -0.22
CA HIS A 85 48.91 33.66 -1.45
C HIS A 85 50.31 32.99 -1.46
N GLU A 86 51.14 33.29 -0.47
CA GLU A 86 52.45 32.66 -0.25
C GLU A 86 52.38 31.41 0.64
N ASP A 87 51.28 31.23 1.39
CA ASP A 87 51.05 30.12 2.34
C ASP A 87 50.10 29.05 1.78
N ASP A 88 49.68 29.17 0.52
CA ASP A 88 49.15 28.01 -0.21
C ASP A 88 50.30 27.00 -0.32
N GLU A 89 50.36 26.11 0.68
CA GLU A 89 51.17 24.90 0.72
C GLU A 89 51.23 24.38 -0.71
N VAL A 90 52.42 24.47 -1.32
CA VAL A 90 52.66 24.14 -2.73
C VAL A 90 52.53 22.63 -2.86
N LEU A 91 51.29 22.15 -2.70
CA LEU A 91 50.88 20.84 -3.09
C LEU A 91 51.22 20.79 -4.57
N ASP A 92 52.01 19.80 -4.95
CA ASP A 92 52.30 19.52 -6.35
C ASP A 92 51.00 19.03 -7.00
N VAL A 93 50.11 19.99 -7.29
CA VAL A 93 48.79 19.77 -7.88
C VAL A 93 48.97 19.07 -9.23
N GLU A 94 50.05 19.40 -9.94
CA GLU A 94 50.41 18.77 -11.20
C GLU A 94 50.73 17.28 -10.99
N GLY A 95 51.58 16.95 -10.00
CA GLY A 95 51.87 15.56 -9.66
C GLY A 95 50.64 14.76 -9.19
N VAL A 96 49.75 15.37 -8.39
CA VAL A 96 48.49 14.72 -7.98
C VAL A 96 47.56 14.51 -9.18
N LEU A 97 47.50 15.50 -10.07
CA LEU A 97 46.70 15.43 -11.29
C LEU A 97 47.21 14.31 -12.21
N ASP A 98 48.51 14.26 -12.48
CA ASP A 98 49.12 13.24 -13.33
C ASP A 98 48.90 11.83 -12.77
N ASN A 99 49.12 11.66 -11.47
CA ASN A 99 48.84 10.39 -10.80
C ASN A 99 47.38 9.97 -10.97
N THR A 100 46.45 10.92 -10.80
CA THR A 100 45.01 10.66 -10.97
C THR A 100 44.67 10.31 -12.43
N ILE A 101 45.27 10.98 -13.41
CA ILE A 101 45.10 10.68 -14.83
C ILE A 101 45.61 9.27 -15.15
N VAL A 102 46.80 8.91 -14.67
CA VAL A 102 47.37 7.57 -14.89
C VAL A 102 46.51 6.49 -14.22
N GLU A 103 46.07 6.71 -12.99
CA GLU A 103 45.22 5.76 -12.28
C GLU A 103 43.88 5.57 -12.99
N THR A 104 43.22 6.66 -13.37
CA THR A 104 41.91 6.61 -14.03
C THR A 104 41.99 5.96 -15.41
N THR A 105 43.03 6.26 -16.19
CA THR A 105 43.26 5.62 -17.50
C THR A 105 43.54 4.13 -17.35
N TRP A 106 44.35 3.72 -16.36
CA TRP A 106 44.60 2.33 -16.06
C TRP A 106 43.34 1.59 -15.61
N LYS A 107 42.52 2.21 -14.74
CA LYS A 107 41.23 1.67 -14.30
C LYS A 107 40.27 1.47 -15.45
N ARG A 108 40.08 2.48 -16.30
CA ARG A 108 39.21 2.44 -17.50
C ARG A 108 39.62 1.34 -18.47
N ARG A 109 40.93 1.06 -18.60
CA ARG A 109 41.44 0.00 -19.48
C ARG A 109 41.30 -1.40 -18.89
N THR A 110 41.59 -1.56 -17.60
CA THR A 110 41.82 -2.87 -16.97
C THR A 110 40.58 -3.42 -16.28
N HIS A 111 39.84 -2.58 -15.55
CA HIS A 111 38.72 -3.04 -14.73
C HIS A 111 37.58 -3.65 -15.54
N PRO A 112 37.14 -3.10 -16.70
CA PRO A 112 36.11 -3.74 -17.50
C PRO A 112 36.48 -5.16 -17.93
N LYS A 113 37.76 -5.40 -18.24
CA LYS A 113 38.28 -6.72 -18.63
C LYS A 113 38.32 -7.70 -17.46
N GLN A 114 38.52 -7.20 -16.24
CA GLN A 114 38.49 -8.01 -15.01
C GLN A 114 37.06 -8.31 -14.56
N ILE A 115 36.13 -7.35 -14.66
CA ILE A 115 34.74 -7.49 -14.24
C ILE A 115 33.94 -8.37 -15.20
N LEU A 116 34.18 -8.24 -16.51
CA LEU A 116 33.46 -8.96 -17.56
C LEU A 116 33.35 -10.48 -17.31
N PRO A 117 34.45 -11.23 -17.03
CA PRO A 117 34.33 -12.66 -16.76
C PRO A 117 33.45 -12.94 -15.54
N HIS A 118 33.55 -12.18 -14.44
CA HIS A 118 32.72 -12.43 -13.26
C HIS A 118 31.23 -12.29 -13.56
N VAL A 119 30.84 -11.26 -14.31
CA VAL A 119 29.44 -11.04 -14.73
C VAL A 119 28.97 -12.14 -15.69
N ILE A 120 29.82 -12.57 -16.63
CA ILE A 120 29.47 -13.70 -17.51
C ILE A 120 29.26 -14.98 -16.71
N HIS A 121 30.11 -15.26 -15.70
CA HIS A 121 29.96 -16.45 -14.86
C HIS A 121 28.68 -16.38 -14.02
N SER A 122 28.34 -15.22 -13.43
CA SER A 122 27.11 -15.06 -12.66
C SER A 122 25.87 -15.25 -13.52
N LEU A 123 25.82 -14.65 -14.72
CA LEU A 123 24.70 -14.80 -15.65
C LEU A 123 24.56 -16.24 -16.15
N LYS A 124 25.67 -16.95 -16.38
CA LYS A 124 25.64 -18.38 -16.72
C LYS A 124 25.11 -19.23 -15.57
N ALA A 125 25.50 -18.94 -14.33
CA ALA A 125 25.01 -19.63 -13.16
C ALA A 125 23.51 -19.41 -12.95
N GLU A 126 23.04 -18.18 -13.11
CA GLU A 126 21.61 -17.83 -13.04
C GLU A 126 20.80 -18.57 -14.10
N ARG A 127 21.26 -18.58 -15.35
CA ARG A 127 20.64 -19.37 -16.42
C ARG A 127 20.56 -20.85 -16.05
N ARG A 128 21.64 -21.41 -15.50
CA ARG A 128 21.69 -22.82 -15.09
C ARG A 128 20.70 -23.13 -13.96
N ILE A 129 20.47 -22.19 -13.05
CA ILE A 129 19.46 -22.32 -11.99
C ILE A 129 18.05 -22.29 -12.61
N MET A 130 17.78 -21.38 -13.53
CA MET A 130 16.49 -21.31 -14.25
C MET A 130 16.14 -22.62 -14.96
N GLU A 131 17.11 -23.25 -15.63
CA GLU A 131 16.91 -24.55 -16.29
C GLU A 131 16.42 -25.64 -15.32
N LEU A 132 16.78 -25.56 -14.03
CA LEU A 132 16.28 -26.51 -13.01
C LEU A 132 14.82 -26.23 -12.62
N TYR A 133 14.38 -24.97 -12.68
CA TYR A 133 13.00 -24.59 -12.37
C TYR A 133 12.02 -25.04 -13.46
N GLU A 134 12.39 -24.93 -14.74
CA GLU A 134 11.52 -25.30 -15.87
C GLU A 134 11.08 -26.77 -15.83
N VAL A 135 11.93 -27.66 -15.34
CA VAL A 135 11.63 -29.11 -15.27
C VAL A 135 10.68 -29.46 -14.11
N THR A 136 10.58 -28.61 -13.09
CA THR A 136 9.92 -28.97 -11.82
C THR A 136 8.40 -28.76 -11.85
N VAL A 137 7.87 -27.94 -12.76
CA VAL A 137 6.44 -27.57 -12.77
C VAL A 137 5.71 -28.26 -13.93
N LYS A 138 5.41 -29.54 -13.78
CA LYS A 138 4.35 -30.17 -14.57
C LYS A 138 3.02 -29.98 -13.83
N PRO A 139 2.02 -29.31 -14.43
CA PRO A 139 0.69 -29.20 -13.84
C PRO A 139 0.16 -30.61 -13.56
N GLN A 140 -0.30 -30.84 -12.33
CA GLN A 140 -0.98 -32.08 -11.99
C GLN A 140 -2.27 -32.15 -12.81
N GLU A 141 -2.34 -33.10 -13.75
CA GLU A 141 -3.55 -33.33 -14.52
C GLU A 141 -4.66 -33.77 -13.56
N PHE A 142 -5.70 -32.95 -13.46
CA PHE A 142 -6.87 -33.22 -12.63
C PHE A 142 -7.73 -34.27 -13.33
N VAL A 143 -7.53 -35.53 -12.97
CA VAL A 143 -8.43 -36.62 -13.35
C VAL A 143 -9.72 -36.45 -12.55
N ARG A 144 -10.86 -36.34 -13.24
CA ARG A 144 -12.16 -36.31 -12.55
C ARG A 144 -12.38 -37.63 -11.86
N ASP A 145 -12.96 -37.57 -10.66
CA ASP A 145 -13.35 -38.76 -9.92
C ASP A 145 -14.47 -39.49 -10.67
N THR A 146 -14.17 -40.70 -11.15
CA THR A 146 -15.10 -41.56 -11.87
C THR A 146 -16.35 -41.83 -11.02
N ASP A 147 -16.19 -41.99 -9.71
CA ASP A 147 -17.30 -42.30 -8.81
C ASP A 147 -18.26 -41.11 -8.76
N GLN A 148 -17.73 -39.88 -8.69
CA GLN A 148 -18.54 -38.65 -8.73
C GLN A 148 -19.30 -38.51 -10.06
N GLU A 149 -18.68 -38.88 -11.18
CA GLU A 149 -19.33 -38.82 -12.50
C GLU A 149 -20.49 -39.81 -12.62
N THR A 150 -20.35 -41.02 -12.07
CA THR A 150 -21.45 -42.00 -12.04
C THR A 150 -22.63 -41.53 -11.19
N VAL A 151 -22.37 -40.95 -10.01
CA VAL A 151 -23.41 -40.41 -9.13
C VAL A 151 -24.14 -39.24 -9.80
N MET A 152 -23.40 -38.31 -10.43
CA MET A 152 -24.00 -37.19 -11.15
C MET A 152 -24.86 -37.66 -12.33
N ALA A 153 -24.44 -38.70 -13.05
CA ALA A 153 -25.20 -39.26 -14.17
C ALA A 153 -26.50 -39.92 -13.69
N ASP A 154 -26.45 -40.71 -12.62
CA ASP A 154 -27.63 -41.39 -12.07
C ASP A 154 -28.67 -40.40 -11.53
N VAL A 155 -28.23 -39.42 -10.74
CA VAL A 155 -29.12 -38.35 -10.23
C VAL A 155 -29.76 -37.57 -11.39
N SER A 156 -28.98 -37.26 -12.44
CA SER A 156 -29.48 -36.55 -13.63
C SER A 156 -30.49 -37.38 -14.43
N ALA A 157 -30.33 -38.70 -14.47
CA ALA A 157 -31.27 -39.61 -15.13
C ALA A 157 -32.56 -39.81 -14.32
N ALA A 158 -32.46 -39.89 -12.99
CA ALA A 158 -33.59 -40.14 -12.09
C ALA A 158 -34.46 -38.89 -11.83
N ALA A 159 -33.85 -37.69 -11.77
CA ALA A 159 -34.55 -36.46 -11.39
C ALA A 159 -35.77 -36.09 -12.28
N PRO A 160 -35.74 -36.23 -13.62
CA PRO A 160 -36.91 -35.93 -14.45
C PRO A 160 -38.10 -36.85 -14.16
N GLY A 161 -37.85 -38.11 -13.80
CA GLY A 161 -38.89 -39.09 -13.46
C GLY A 161 -39.61 -38.73 -12.17
N SER A 162 -38.85 -38.41 -11.11
CA SER A 162 -39.41 -38.02 -9.82
C SER A 162 -40.19 -36.70 -9.89
N VAL A 163 -39.71 -35.72 -10.68
CA VAL A 163 -40.43 -34.45 -10.90
C VAL A 163 -41.77 -34.70 -11.60
N ARG A 164 -41.82 -35.57 -12.62
CA ARG A 164 -43.09 -35.90 -13.31
C ARG A 164 -44.08 -36.60 -12.40
N GLN A 165 -43.62 -37.55 -11.59
CA GLN A 165 -44.46 -38.23 -10.61
C GLN A 165 -45.04 -37.24 -9.60
N THR A 166 -44.22 -36.35 -9.06
CA THR A 166 -44.66 -35.31 -8.12
C THR A 166 -45.68 -34.37 -8.75
N ALA A 167 -45.45 -33.94 -9.99
CA ALA A 167 -46.40 -33.10 -10.73
C ALA A 167 -47.74 -33.81 -10.97
N GLN A 168 -47.70 -35.12 -11.27
CA GLN A 168 -48.91 -35.93 -11.44
C GLN A 168 -49.69 -36.08 -10.13
N VAL A 169 -49.01 -36.36 -9.02
CA VAL A 169 -49.62 -36.45 -7.69
C VAL A 169 -50.25 -35.11 -7.29
N LEU A 170 -49.57 -33.99 -7.55
CA LEU A 170 -50.12 -32.67 -7.26
C LEU A 170 -51.39 -32.39 -8.08
N LYS A 171 -51.41 -32.81 -9.35
CA LYS A 171 -52.58 -32.66 -10.22
C LYS A 171 -53.75 -33.50 -9.73
N SER A 172 -53.53 -34.77 -9.38
CA SER A 172 -54.59 -35.65 -8.88
C SER A 172 -55.11 -35.20 -7.50
N PHE A 173 -54.23 -34.73 -6.63
CA PHE A 173 -54.60 -34.15 -5.34
C PHE A 173 -55.56 -32.96 -5.51
N ARG A 174 -55.29 -32.04 -6.44
CA ARG A 174 -56.19 -30.91 -6.75
C ARG A 174 -57.56 -31.37 -7.25
N THR A 175 -57.59 -32.40 -8.10
CA THR A 175 -58.88 -32.95 -8.56
C THR A 175 -59.68 -33.58 -7.42
N LEU A 176 -59.01 -34.28 -6.51
CA LEU A 176 -59.64 -34.87 -5.33
C LEU A 176 -60.17 -33.79 -4.39
N GLN A 177 -59.40 -32.71 -4.16
CA GLN A 177 -59.84 -31.57 -3.35
C GLN A 177 -61.14 -30.97 -3.89
N ASN A 178 -61.22 -30.70 -5.20
CA ASN A 178 -62.44 -30.18 -5.83
C ASN A 178 -63.63 -31.14 -5.68
N GLN A 179 -63.40 -32.47 -5.73
CA GLN A 179 -64.46 -33.46 -5.51
C GLN A 179 -64.97 -33.46 -4.08
N VAL A 180 -64.07 -33.37 -3.09
CA VAL A 180 -64.43 -33.28 -1.67
C VAL A 180 -65.20 -32.00 -1.39
N ASP A 181 -64.74 -30.86 -1.91
CA ASP A 181 -65.41 -29.56 -1.75
C ASP A 181 -66.80 -29.55 -2.41
N GLY A 182 -66.92 -30.13 -3.62
CA GLY A 182 -68.21 -30.27 -4.31
C GLY A 182 -69.19 -31.18 -3.56
N LEU A 183 -68.71 -32.29 -3.00
CA LEU A 183 -69.53 -33.18 -2.19
C LEU A 183 -69.98 -32.51 -0.89
N ALA A 184 -69.07 -31.79 -0.22
CA ALA A 184 -69.39 -31.02 0.98
C ALA A 184 -70.44 -29.95 0.68
N GLN A 185 -70.34 -29.26 -0.45
CA GLN A 185 -71.36 -28.30 -0.90
C GLN A 185 -72.73 -28.96 -1.10
N VAL A 186 -72.80 -30.14 -1.75
CA VAL A 186 -74.06 -30.87 -1.93
C VAL A 186 -74.69 -31.26 -0.58
N LEU A 187 -73.88 -31.66 0.40
CA LEU A 187 -74.35 -32.01 1.74
C LEU A 187 -74.85 -30.80 2.53
N ASP A 188 -74.28 -29.61 2.30
CA ASP A 188 -74.68 -28.36 2.97
C ASP A 188 -75.92 -27.70 2.34
N MET A 189 -76.25 -28.07 1.10
CA MET A 189 -77.47 -27.58 0.44
C MET A 189 -78.72 -28.19 1.08
N LYS A 190 -79.67 -27.33 1.44
CA LYS A 190 -81.00 -27.77 1.91
C LYS A 190 -81.76 -28.43 0.74
N PRO A 191 -82.39 -29.60 0.94
CA PRO A 191 -83.14 -30.26 -0.13
C PRO A 191 -84.28 -29.34 -0.59
N SER A 192 -84.41 -29.20 -1.90
CA SER A 192 -85.45 -28.36 -2.49
C SER A 192 -86.83 -28.92 -2.14
N GLN A 193 -87.84 -28.05 -2.03
CA GLN A 193 -89.19 -28.44 -1.60
C GLN A 193 -89.77 -29.57 -2.46
N THR A 194 -89.52 -29.56 -3.76
CA THR A 194 -89.94 -30.64 -4.68
C THR A 194 -89.21 -31.95 -4.39
N THR A 195 -87.92 -31.92 -4.04
CA THR A 195 -87.17 -33.10 -3.61
C THR A 195 -87.71 -33.65 -2.28
N LEU A 196 -88.09 -32.79 -1.34
CA LEU A 196 -88.71 -33.19 -0.08
C LEU A 196 -90.12 -33.78 -0.26
N GLU A 197 -90.89 -33.25 -1.21
CA GLU A 197 -92.20 -33.79 -1.59
C GLU A 197 -92.05 -35.17 -2.22
N VAL A 198 -91.14 -35.33 -3.18
CA VAL A 198 -90.84 -36.64 -3.78
C VAL A 198 -90.27 -37.61 -2.73
N GLN A 199 -89.36 -37.18 -1.84
CA GLN A 199 -88.89 -38.04 -0.75
C GLN A 199 -90.03 -38.43 0.19
N ARG A 200 -90.97 -37.53 0.48
CA ARG A 200 -92.16 -37.84 1.29
C ARG A 200 -93.12 -38.78 0.57
N GLU A 201 -93.22 -38.69 -0.76
CA GLU A 201 -94.09 -39.53 -1.57
C GLU A 201 -93.49 -40.94 -1.75
N VAL A 202 -92.17 -41.04 -1.90
CA VAL A 202 -91.44 -42.31 -2.03
C VAL A 202 -91.18 -42.98 -0.68
N PHE A 203 -90.89 -42.21 0.37
CA PHE A 203 -90.53 -42.70 1.72
C PHE A 203 -91.56 -42.32 2.80
N GLY A 204 -92.85 -42.24 2.46
CA GLY A 204 -94.01 -41.91 3.31
C GLY A 204 -93.86 -41.99 4.84
N GLN A 205 -94.37 -40.94 5.50
CA GLN A 205 -94.44 -40.73 6.96
C GLN A 205 -94.73 -42.00 7.78
N SER A 206 -93.89 -42.30 8.77
CA SER A 206 -94.21 -43.25 9.86
C SER A 206 -93.69 -42.72 11.21
N ASP A 207 -94.63 -42.49 12.14
CA ASP A 207 -94.44 -42.33 13.59
C ASP A 207 -94.37 -43.73 14.28
N PRO A 208 -93.98 -43.86 15.56
CA PRO A 208 -92.95 -44.81 15.99
C PRO A 208 -93.46 -46.15 16.58
N THR A 209 -92.92 -47.31 16.13
CA THR A 209 -92.42 -48.47 16.94
C THR A 209 -91.88 -49.64 16.07
N PRO A 210 -90.92 -50.48 16.55
CA PRO A 210 -90.07 -51.41 15.76
C PRO A 210 -90.59 -52.87 15.66
N PRO A 211 -90.15 -53.68 14.67
CA PRO A 211 -89.34 -54.92 14.93
C PRO A 211 -88.26 -55.23 13.85
N SER A 212 -87.04 -55.70 14.20
CA SER A 212 -86.55 -57.10 14.11
C SER A 212 -86.75 -57.75 12.70
N VAL A 213 -85.79 -58.24 11.91
CA VAL A 213 -84.61 -59.11 12.16
C VAL A 213 -83.65 -59.12 10.94
N SER A 214 -82.35 -59.28 11.21
CA SER A 214 -81.27 -59.93 10.43
C SER A 214 -81.18 -59.82 8.89
N ALA A 215 -80.06 -59.27 8.40
CA ALA A 215 -79.20 -59.93 7.42
C ALA A 215 -77.82 -59.24 7.38
N ALA A 216 -76.77 -60.06 7.29
CA ALA A 216 -75.38 -59.69 7.41
C ALA A 216 -74.85 -58.81 6.26
N ALA A 217 -73.99 -57.85 6.59
CA ALA A 217 -72.91 -57.42 5.71
C ALA A 217 -71.75 -56.86 6.55
N ALA A 218 -70.76 -57.71 6.76
CA ALA A 218 -69.49 -57.36 7.35
C ALA A 218 -68.84 -56.17 6.62
N ARG A 219 -68.48 -55.12 7.35
CA ARG A 219 -67.51 -54.13 6.90
C ARG A 219 -66.49 -53.91 8.00
N SER A 220 -65.38 -54.62 7.88
CA SER A 220 -64.19 -54.41 8.69
C SER A 220 -63.59 -53.04 8.36
N GLY A 221 -63.72 -52.12 9.31
CA GLY A 221 -62.87 -50.93 9.33
C GLY A 221 -61.48 -51.34 9.82
N ARG A 222 -60.48 -51.31 8.92
CA ARG A 222 -59.07 -51.23 9.31
C ARG A 222 -58.46 -49.99 8.65
N PRO A 223 -57.88 -49.05 9.43
CA PRO A 223 -57.21 -47.88 8.87
C PRO A 223 -55.84 -48.26 8.28
N MET A 224 -55.53 -47.74 7.09
CA MET A 224 -54.31 -47.96 6.31
C MET A 224 -53.04 -47.31 6.91
N ARG A 225 -52.83 -47.41 8.24
CA ARG A 225 -51.65 -46.82 8.88
C ARG A 225 -50.43 -47.74 8.96
N SER A 226 -50.55 -49.02 8.58
CA SER A 226 -49.47 -49.99 8.82
C SER A 226 -48.58 -50.30 7.62
N ALA A 227 -48.89 -49.83 6.40
CA ALA A 227 -48.12 -50.21 5.20
C ALA A 227 -46.98 -49.23 4.85
N VAL A 228 -46.93 -48.06 5.48
CA VAL A 228 -45.86 -47.06 5.26
C VAL A 228 -44.69 -47.27 6.22
N GLU A 229 -44.93 -47.88 7.39
CA GLU A 229 -43.91 -48.05 8.43
C GLU A 229 -43.03 -49.30 8.23
N GLU A 230 -43.49 -50.28 7.45
CA GLU A 230 -42.72 -51.53 7.18
C GLU A 230 -41.75 -51.38 5.99
N ALA A 231 -41.97 -50.44 5.07
CA ALA A 231 -41.06 -50.17 3.95
C ALA A 231 -39.87 -49.25 4.32
N VAL A 232 -39.90 -48.60 5.49
CA VAL A 232 -38.80 -47.75 6.00
C VAL A 232 -37.77 -48.59 6.77
N ALA A 233 -38.12 -49.80 7.20
CA ALA A 233 -37.28 -50.64 8.06
C ALA A 233 -36.32 -51.59 7.32
N THR A 234 -36.40 -51.72 5.99
CA THR A 234 -35.60 -52.71 5.24
C THR A 234 -34.56 -52.11 4.28
N GLY A 235 -34.21 -50.84 4.45
CA GLY A 235 -33.30 -50.15 3.53
C GLY A 235 -32.41 -49.11 4.19
N CYS A 236 -31.58 -49.50 5.16
CA CYS A 236 -30.32 -48.79 5.37
C CYS A 236 -29.25 -49.70 5.97
N TYR A 237 -28.08 -49.66 5.34
CA TYR A 237 -26.95 -50.55 5.47
C TYR A 237 -26.13 -50.31 6.74
N ASP A 238 -25.55 -51.42 7.19
CA ASP A 238 -24.28 -51.51 7.92
C ASP A 238 -23.20 -50.65 7.24
N VAL A 239 -22.59 -49.74 8.01
CA VAL A 239 -21.26 -49.17 7.74
C VAL A 239 -20.52 -49.08 9.08
N LEU A 240 -19.67 -50.08 9.33
CA LEU A 240 -18.39 -49.98 10.02
C LEU A 240 -17.39 -50.90 9.30
#